data_AF-A0A6M4P509-F1
#
_entry.id   AF-A0A6M4P509-F1
#
_cell.length_a   1.000
_cell.length_b   1.000
_cell.length_c   1.000
_cell.angle_alpha   90.00
_cell.angle_beta   90.00
_cell.angle_gamma   90.00
#
_symmetry.space_group_name_H-M   'P 1'
#
loop_
_entity.id
_entity.type
_entity.pdbx_description
1 polymer ?
#
loop_
_entity_poly.entity_id
_entity_poly.type
_entity_poly.pdbx_seq_one_letter_code
_entity_poly.pdbx_strand_id
1 'polypeptide(L)'
;MNRVSYKANELPSLSAEQEANLQRLAVLSDHDIDLSDMPEVTDWSGATRGSIVSSDSMVGVSIVSPSIIARFQDKAKKTGGNYQDMINDALEKYLLDH
;
A
#
# COMPACT_ATOMS: atom_id res chain seq x y z
N MET A 1 -9.08 -8.30 10.52
CA MET A 1 -8.34 -7.54 11.55
C MET A 1 -9.08 -6.23 11.81
N ASN A 2 -9.41 -5.93 13.07
CA ASN A 2 -10.14 -4.72 13.43
C ASN A 2 -9.15 -3.55 13.51
N ARG A 3 -9.36 -2.48 12.72
CA ARG A 3 -8.41 -1.35 12.64
C ARG A 3 -8.81 -0.31 13.67
N VAL A 4 -7.98 -0.15 14.71
CA VAL A 4 -8.17 0.89 15.72
C VAL A 4 -7.55 2.20 15.20
N SER A 5 -8.30 3.29 15.31
CA SER A 5 -7.89 4.63 14.85
C SER A 5 -8.04 5.60 16.01
N TYR A 6 -7.00 6.38 16.29
CA TYR A 6 -7.00 7.41 17.34
C TYR A 6 -6.80 8.80 16.73
N LYS A 7 -7.42 9.83 17.31
CA LYS A 7 -7.08 11.23 17.03
C LYS A 7 -5.94 11.63 17.96
N ALA A 8 -4.99 12.43 17.46
CA ALA A 8 -3.78 12.80 18.21
C ALA A 8 -4.05 13.43 19.59
N ASN A 9 -5.17 14.13 19.74
CA ASN A 9 -5.57 14.79 21.00
C ASN A 9 -6.59 13.95 21.83
N GLU A 10 -6.93 12.75 21.37
CA GLU A 10 -7.94 11.87 22.01
C GLU A 10 -7.34 10.49 22.29
N LEU A 11 -6.06 10.46 22.68
CA LEU A 11 -5.42 9.22 23.09
C LEU A 11 -6.05 8.74 24.41
N PRO A 12 -6.37 7.44 24.54
CA PRO A 12 -6.86 6.90 25.80
C PRO A 12 -5.78 7.01 26.88
N SER A 13 -6.21 7.19 28.13
CA SER A 13 -5.30 7.12 29.28
C SER A 13 -4.59 5.77 29.32
N LEU A 14 -3.32 5.78 29.74
CA LEU A 14 -2.54 4.56 29.91
C LEU A 14 -3.08 3.73 31.07
N SER A 15 -2.99 2.40 30.94
CA SER A 15 -3.16 1.51 32.09
C SER A 15 -1.95 1.62 33.02
N ALA A 16 -2.13 1.24 34.29
CA ALA A 16 -1.05 1.22 35.26
C ALA A 16 0.13 0.32 34.82
N GLU A 17 -0.16 -0.80 34.14
CA GLU A 17 0.85 -1.68 33.57
C GLU A 17 1.64 -1.01 32.45
N GLN A 18 0.95 -0.27 31.57
CA GLN A 18 1.60 0.48 30.49
C GLN A 18 2.49 1.59 31.03
N GLU A 19 2.02 2.33 32.04
CA GLU A 19 2.79 3.40 32.68
C GLU A 19 4.03 2.86 33.39
N ALA A 20 3.89 1.79 34.19
CA ALA A 20 5.02 1.12 34.82
C ALA A 20 6.03 0.58 33.80
N ASN A 21 5.55 0.04 32.67
CA ASN A 21 6.40 -0.42 31.58
C ASN A 21 7.17 0.75 30.94
N LEU A 22 6.53 1.89 30.70
CA LEU A 22 7.20 3.09 30.17
C LEU A 22 8.24 3.63 31.14
N GLN A 23 7.94 3.67 32.45
CA GLN A 23 8.92 4.09 33.46
C GLN A 23 10.12 3.15 33.49
N ARG A 24 9.91 1.84 33.36
CA ARG A 24 11.00 0.85 33.24
C ARG A 24 11.85 1.12 31.99
N LEU A 25 11.22 1.34 30.85
CA LEU A 25 11.91 1.62 29.59
C LEU A 25 12.68 2.95 29.62
N ALA A 26 12.16 3.96 30.32
CA ALA A 26 12.80 5.27 30.43
C ALA A 26 14.13 5.26 31.21
N VAL A 27 14.35 4.24 32.05
CA VAL A 27 15.58 4.08 32.85
C VAL A 27 16.48 2.96 32.29
N LEU A 28 16.02 2.23 31.27
CA LEU A 28 16.80 1.17 30.62
C LEU A 28 17.99 1.79 29.89
N SER A 29 19.19 1.22 30.06
CA SER A 29 20.38 1.66 29.32
C SER A 29 20.34 1.16 27.88
N ASP A 30 20.90 1.93 26.95
CA ASP A 30 21.08 1.51 25.57
C ASP A 30 21.85 0.18 25.44
N HIS A 31 22.76 -0.10 26.39
CA HIS A 31 23.51 -1.36 26.43
C HIS A 31 22.65 -2.58 26.81
N ASP A 32 21.51 -2.36 27.44
CA ASP A 32 20.57 -3.41 27.84
C ASP A 32 19.50 -3.67 26.76
N ILE A 33 19.54 -2.93 25.65
CA ILE A 33 18.64 -3.14 24.51
C ILE A 33 19.08 -4.41 23.78
N ASP A 34 18.19 -5.41 23.78
CA ASP A 34 18.36 -6.61 22.98
C ASP A 34 18.15 -6.29 21.49
N LEU A 35 19.21 -6.46 20.69
CA LEU A 35 19.21 -6.27 19.24
C LEU A 35 19.36 -7.60 18.48
N SER A 36 19.20 -8.74 19.17
CA SER A 36 19.40 -10.06 18.58
C SER A 36 18.45 -10.36 17.41
N ASP A 37 17.29 -9.69 17.37
CA ASP A 37 16.30 -9.78 16.29
C ASP A 37 16.61 -8.87 15.09
N MET A 38 17.41 -7.83 15.30
CA MET A 38 17.81 -6.86 14.28
C MET A 38 19.33 -6.70 14.28
N PRO A 39 20.06 -7.70 13.74
CA PRO A 39 21.51 -7.63 13.67
C PRO A 39 21.97 -6.46 12.79
N GLU A 40 23.10 -5.87 13.15
CA GLU A 40 23.71 -4.78 12.38
C GLU A 40 24.07 -5.25 10.96
N VAL A 41 23.54 -4.57 9.95
CA VAL A 41 23.93 -4.77 8.55
C VAL A 41 25.12 -3.86 8.26
N THR A 42 26.29 -4.47 8.07
CA THR A 42 27.53 -3.76 7.78
C THR A 42 27.84 -3.66 6.28
N ASP A 43 27.29 -4.59 5.49
CA ASP A 43 27.43 -4.57 4.03
C ASP A 43 26.27 -3.82 3.36
N TRP A 44 26.58 -2.64 2.84
CA TRP A 44 25.65 -1.79 2.10
C TRP A 44 25.94 -1.76 0.60
N SER A 45 26.81 -2.63 0.07
CA SER A 45 27.24 -2.55 -1.33
C SER A 45 26.10 -2.72 -2.34
N GLY A 46 25.01 -3.40 -1.94
CA GLY A 46 23.80 -3.58 -2.74
C GLY A 46 22.68 -2.58 -2.46
N ALA A 47 22.89 -1.60 -1.58
CA ALA A 47 21.84 -0.68 -1.16
C ALA A 47 21.61 0.41 -2.21
N THR A 48 20.42 0.43 -2.81
CA THR A 48 20.03 1.46 -3.78
C THR A 48 19.12 2.49 -3.12
N ARG A 49 19.61 3.73 -2.97
CA ARG A 49 18.78 4.86 -2.50
C ARG A 49 17.70 5.17 -3.54
N GLY A 50 16.44 5.15 -3.13
CA GLY A 50 15.32 5.56 -4.00
C GLY A 50 14.80 4.47 -4.95
N SER A 51 15.12 3.19 -4.74
CA SER A 51 14.63 2.07 -5.57
C SER A 51 13.13 1.76 -5.42
N ILE A 52 12.36 2.61 -4.73
CA ILE A 52 10.91 2.60 -4.85
C ILE A 52 10.61 3.22 -6.21
N VAL A 53 10.78 2.42 -7.27
CA VAL A 53 10.22 2.73 -8.57
C VAL A 53 8.72 2.74 -8.32
N SER A 54 8.11 3.93 -8.24
CA SER A 54 6.68 4.05 -8.46
C SER A 54 6.41 3.24 -9.71
N SER A 55 5.54 2.24 -9.64
CA SER A 55 5.10 1.60 -10.86
C SER A 55 4.62 2.73 -11.76
N ASP A 56 5.32 2.94 -12.87
CA ASP A 56 4.84 3.69 -14.03
C ASP A 56 3.66 2.90 -14.64
N SER A 57 2.68 2.53 -13.80
CA SER A 57 1.31 2.49 -14.24
C SER A 57 0.99 3.92 -14.64
N MET A 58 1.38 4.26 -15.87
CA MET A 58 0.77 5.30 -16.69
C MET A 58 -0.69 4.92 -16.99
N VAL A 59 -1.44 4.50 -15.96
CA VAL A 59 -2.89 4.48 -16.00
C VAL A 59 -3.28 5.94 -15.90
N GLY A 60 -3.19 6.64 -17.03
CA GLY A 60 -3.86 7.91 -17.20
C GLY A 60 -5.32 7.68 -16.82
N VAL A 61 -5.85 8.49 -15.90
CA VAL A 61 -7.28 8.40 -15.55
C VAL A 61 -8.08 8.82 -16.78
N SER A 62 -8.53 7.83 -17.54
CA SER A 62 -9.40 8.07 -18.69
C SER A 62 -10.83 8.17 -18.19
N ILE A 63 -11.48 9.32 -18.40
CA ILE A 63 -12.89 9.51 -18.03
C ILE A 63 -13.74 8.81 -19.08
N VAL A 64 -14.13 7.58 -18.79
CA VAL A 64 -15.07 6.80 -19.60
C VAL A 64 -16.47 6.96 -19.01
N SER A 65 -17.48 7.15 -19.87
CA SER A 65 -18.87 7.26 -19.43
C SER A 65 -19.30 6.01 -18.62
N PRO A 66 -20.01 6.18 -17.48
CA PRO A 66 -20.45 5.06 -16.65
C PRO A 66 -21.27 4.00 -17.40
N SER A 67 -22.03 4.41 -18.42
CA SER A 67 -22.82 3.49 -19.24
C SER A 67 -21.96 2.58 -20.13
N ILE A 68 -20.79 3.07 -20.57
CA ILE A 68 -19.83 2.29 -21.35
C ILE A 68 -19.14 1.28 -20.42
N ILE A 69 -18.70 1.74 -19.23
CA ILE A 69 -18.10 0.86 -18.21
C ILE A 69 -19.06 -0.28 -17.85
N ALA A 70 -20.34 0.02 -17.61
CA ALA A 70 -21.35 -0.99 -17.28
C ALA A 70 -21.47 -2.07 -18.37
N ARG A 71 -21.46 -1.67 -19.66
CA ARG A 71 -21.52 -2.62 -20.78
C ARG A 71 -20.29 -3.53 -20.83
N PHE A 72 -19.10 -2.99 -20.59
CA PHE A 72 -17.88 -3.80 -20.55
C PHE A 72 -17.83 -4.73 -19.33
N GLN A 73 -18.34 -4.29 -18.18
CA GLN A 73 -18.49 -5.16 -17.00
C GLN A 73 -19.46 -6.31 -17.25
N ASP A 74 -20.62 -6.03 -17.86
CA ASP A 74 -21.59 -7.08 -18.20
C ASP A 74 -21.05 -8.06 -19.24
N LYS A 75 -20.23 -7.58 -20.18
CA LYS A 75 -19.53 -8.42 -21.13
C LYS A 75 -18.49 -9.32 -20.44
N ALA A 76 -17.64 -8.74 -19.58
CA ALA A 76 -16.63 -9.46 -18.83
C ALA A 76 -17.23 -10.56 -17.93
N LYS A 77 -18.38 -10.31 -17.29
CA LYS A 77 -19.12 -11.32 -16.52
C LYS A 77 -19.56 -12.52 -17.37
N LYS A 78 -19.86 -12.30 -18.66
CA LYS A 78 -20.36 -13.35 -19.58
C LYS A 78 -19.24 -14.14 -20.25
N THR A 79 -18.16 -13.47 -20.64
CA THR A 79 -17.08 -14.09 -21.40
C THR A 79 -15.90 -14.55 -20.54
N GLY A 80 -15.84 -14.11 -19.28
CA GLY A 80 -14.61 -14.12 -18.49
C GLY A 80 -13.66 -13.00 -18.95
N GLY A 81 -12.80 -12.53 -18.04
CA GLY A 81 -11.80 -11.49 -18.30
C GLY A 81 -11.99 -10.20 -17.49
N ASN A 82 -11.08 -9.24 -17.69
CA ASN A 82 -11.12 -7.91 -17.06
C ASN A 82 -11.74 -6.89 -18.01
N TYR A 83 -12.72 -6.12 -17.52
CA TYR A 83 -13.38 -5.08 -18.31
C TYR A 83 -12.41 -3.96 -18.74
N GLN A 84 -11.34 -3.70 -17.97
CA GLN A 84 -10.34 -2.69 -18.30
C GLN A 84 -9.53 -3.10 -19.53
N ASP A 85 -9.06 -4.35 -19.58
CA ASP A 85 -8.31 -4.89 -20.71
C ASP A 85 -9.17 -4.86 -21.99
N MET A 86 -10.44 -5.25 -21.86
CA MET A 86 -11.39 -5.18 -22.98
C MET A 86 -11.63 -3.76 -23.52
N ILE A 87 -11.55 -2.74 -22.65
CA ILE A 87 -11.66 -1.33 -23.07
C ILE A 87 -10.40 -0.95 -23.84
N ASN A 88 -9.22 -1.30 -23.34
CA ASN A 88 -7.95 -0.98 -23.98
C ASN A 88 -7.84 -1.66 -25.36
N ASP A 89 -8.15 -2.95 -25.46
CA ASP A 89 -8.16 -3.69 -26.73
C ASP A 89 -9.09 -3.04 -27.76
N ALA A 90 -10.26 -2.56 -27.33
CA ALA A 90 -11.22 -1.89 -28.20
C ALA A 90 -10.70 -0.53 -28.70
N LEU A 91 -10.00 0.22 -27.83
CA LEU A 91 -9.39 1.49 -28.20
C LEU A 91 -8.21 1.28 -29.16
N GLU A 92 -7.33 0.31 -28.89
CA GLU A 92 -6.22 -0.05 -29.78
C GLU A 92 -6.73 -0.47 -31.15
N LYS A 93 -7.74 -1.34 -31.19
CA LYS A 93 -8.35 -1.76 -32.46
C LYS A 93 -8.93 -0.58 -33.23
N TYR A 94 -9.64 0.33 -32.56
CA TYR A 94 -10.19 1.52 -33.21
C TYR A 94 -9.10 2.38 -33.85
N LEU A 95 -7.97 2.55 -33.15
CA LEU A 95 -6.80 3.29 -33.63
C LEU A 95 -6.03 2.60 -34.76
N LEU A 96 -6.14 1.27 -34.90
CA LEU A 96 -5.53 0.52 -36.00
C LEU A 96 -6.40 0.52 -37.26
N ASP A 97 -7.72 0.54 -37.08
CA ASP A 97 -8.70 0.49 -38.17
C ASP A 97 -8.98 1.89 -38.78
N HIS A 98 -8.43 2.98 -38.24
CA HIS A 98 -8.59 4.37 -38.69
C HIS A 98 -7.25 5.11 -38.75
#